data_AF-A0A075GY79-F1
#
_entry.id   AF-A0A075GY79-F1
#
_cell.length_a   1.000
_cell.length_b   1.000
_cell.length_c   1.000
_cell.angle_alpha   90.00
_cell.angle_beta   90.00
_cell.angle_gamma   90.00
#
_symmetry.space_group_name_H-M   'P 1'
#
loop_
_entity.id
_entity.type
_entity.pdbx_description
1 polymer ?
#
loop_
_entity_poly.entity_id
_entity_poly.type
_entity_poly.pdbx_seq_one_letter_code
_entity_poly.pdbx_strand_id
1 'polypeptide(L)'
;MKRKCENCKKILERNAFISIEKGGDERIYSYFFCTECDKYTVELFRDLFVTGGSEISTFQRDKEEGNKEVLLILDCPSPEDKNCKCSTHKDYFKSE
;
A
#
# COMPACT_ATOMS: atom_id res chain seq x y z
N MET A 1 -2.85 9.69 -7.92
CA MET A 1 -1.51 9.79 -7.29
C MET A 1 -0.54 9.07 -8.21
N LYS A 2 0.63 9.66 -8.45
CA LYS A 2 1.63 9.11 -9.37
C LYS A 2 2.93 8.83 -8.62
N ARG A 3 3.63 7.78 -9.03
CA ARG A 3 4.96 7.43 -8.50
C ARG A 3 5.89 7.01 -9.63
N LYS A 4 7.19 7.18 -9.47
CA LYS A 4 8.17 6.60 -10.41
C LYS A 4 8.39 5.13 -10.07
N CYS A 5 8.49 4.27 -11.08
CA CYS A 5 8.98 2.92 -10.90
C CYS A 5 10.37 2.96 -10.29
N GLU A 6 10.62 2.18 -9.24
CA GLU A 6 11.94 2.14 -8.60
C GLU A 6 13.05 1.63 -9.54
N ASN A 7 12.70 0.79 -10.52
CA ASN A 7 13.65 0.23 -11.47
C ASN A 7 13.86 1.12 -12.71
N CYS A 8 12.83 1.34 -13.54
CA CYS A 8 12.97 2.04 -14.83
C CYS A 8 12.61 3.54 -14.79
N LYS A 9 12.22 4.06 -13.62
CA LYS A 9 11.84 5.47 -13.39
C LYS A 9 10.63 5.99 -14.20
N LYS A 10 9.94 5.13 -14.97
CA LYS A 10 8.66 5.44 -15.63
C LYS A 10 7.63 5.91 -14.62
N ILE A 11 6.79 6.88 -15.00
CA ILE A 11 5.70 7.35 -14.14
C ILE A 11 4.57 6.31 -14.18
N LEU A 12 4.11 5.90 -13.00
CA LEU A 12 3.08 4.92 -12.77
C LEU A 12 1.87 5.58 -12.10
N GLU A 13 0.67 5.11 -12.45
CA GLU A 13 -0.56 5.44 -11.74
C GLU A 13 -0.78 4.45 -10.59
N ARG A 14 -1.45 4.90 -9.53
CA ARG A 14 -1.81 4.04 -8.40
C ARG A 14 -2.89 3.04 -8.81
N ASN A 15 -2.62 1.76 -8.60
CA ASN A 15 -3.56 0.66 -8.84
C ASN A 15 -4.53 0.47 -7.67
N ALA A 16 -4.01 0.48 -6.44
CA ALA A 16 -4.78 0.32 -5.21
C ALA A 16 -4.06 1.01 -4.05
N PHE A 17 -4.80 1.30 -2.99
CA PHE A 17 -4.22 1.64 -1.70
C PHE A 17 -5.12 1.15 -0.57
N ILE A 18 -4.56 1.02 0.62
CA ILE A 18 -5.30 0.74 1.85
C ILE A 18 -4.70 1.56 2.99
N SER A 19 -5.56 2.12 3.85
CA SER A 19 -5.17 2.74 5.12
C SER A 19 -5.47 1.78 6.27
N ILE A 20 -4.51 1.60 7.17
CA ILE A 20 -4.65 0.75 8.35
C ILE A 20 -4.12 1.49 9.60
N GLU A 21 -4.72 1.24 10.76
CA GLU A 21 -4.21 1.74 12.05
C GLU A 21 -3.48 0.65 12.83
N LYS A 22 -2.15 0.76 12.96
CA LYS A 22 -1.34 -0.23 13.67
C LYS A 22 -0.54 0.43 14.79
N GLY A 23 -0.84 0.05 16.03
CA GLY A 23 -0.14 0.56 17.21
C GLY A 23 -0.39 2.05 17.48
N GLY A 24 -1.54 2.58 17.03
CA GLY A 24 -1.87 4.00 17.12
C GLY A 24 -1.35 4.86 15.95
N ASP A 25 -0.53 4.28 15.07
CA ASP A 25 -0.02 4.94 13.87
C ASP A 25 -0.87 4.58 12.65
N GLU A 26 -1.15 5.56 11.79
CA GLU A 26 -1.79 5.31 10.51
C GLU A 26 -0.76 4.91 9.47
N ARG A 27 -1.05 3.87 8.70
CA ARG A 27 -0.19 3.37 7.63
C ARG A 27 -0.99 3.28 6.35
N ILE A 28 -0.52 3.93 5.30
CA ILE A 28 -1.14 3.90 3.98
C ILE A 28 -0.19 3.19 3.03
N TYR A 29 -0.62 2.04 2.54
CA TYR A 29 0.08 1.31 1.48
C TYR A 29 -0.52 1.70 0.14
N SER A 30 0.30 2.16 -0.81
CA SER A 30 -0.10 2.49 -2.18
C SER A 30 0.69 1.66 -3.18
N TYR A 31 -0.03 1.00 -4.09
CA TYR A 31 0.53 0.07 -5.08
C TYR A 31 0.58 0.68 -6.47
N PHE A 32 1.71 0.53 -7.15
CA PHE A 32 1.96 1.06 -8.49
C PHE A 32 2.60 -0.03 -9.36
N PHE A 33 1.87 -0.55 -10.34
CA PHE A 33 2.34 -1.62 -11.22
C PHE A 33 3.11 -1.07 -12.42
N CYS A 34 4.32 -1.57 -12.65
CA CYS A 34 5.09 -1.27 -13.85
C CYS A 34 4.99 -2.42 -14.86
N THR A 35 4.32 -2.19 -15.98
CA THR A 35 4.20 -3.18 -17.07
C THR A 35 5.53 -3.52 -17.74
N GLU A 36 6.50 -2.61 -17.74
CA GLU A 36 7.83 -2.83 -18.35
C GLU A 36 8.75 -3.69 -17.48
N CYS A 37 8.64 -3.54 -16.16
CA CYS A 37 9.49 -4.24 -15.20
C CYS A 37 8.81 -5.45 -14.57
N ASP A 38 7.52 -5.65 -14.82
CA ASP A 38 6.67 -6.69 -14.24
C ASP A 38 6.76 -6.75 -12.70
N LYS A 39 6.87 -5.58 -12.07
CA LYS A 39 7.00 -5.42 -10.62
C LYS A 39 6.12 -4.28 -10.12
N TYR A 40 5.72 -4.38 -8.86
CA TYR A 40 5.10 -3.29 -8.13
C TYR A 40 6.16 -2.42 -7.45
N THR A 41 5.95 -1.11 -7.53
CA THR A 41 6.48 -0.18 -6.54
C THR A 41 5.40 0.02 -5.49
N VAL A 42 5.73 -0.23 -4.23
CA VAL A 42 4.83 -0.01 -3.09
C VAL A 42 5.36 1.19 -2.32
N GLU A 43 4.50 2.17 -2.07
CA GLU A 43 4.77 3.30 -1.19
C GLU A 43 4.03 3.06 0.12
N LEU A 44 4.76 3.15 1.23
CA LEU A 44 4.22 3.08 2.57
C LEU A 44 4.42 4.44 3.24
N PHE A 45 3.32 5.16 3.41
CA PHE A 45 3.25 6.35 4.24
C PHE A 45 2.89 5.94 5.67
N ARG A 46 3.62 6.43 6.66
CA ARG A 46 3.35 6.22 8.09
C ARG A 46 3.15 7.58 8.75
N ASP A 47 1.99 7.77 9.37
CA ASP A 47 1.74 8.88 10.29
C ASP A 47 2.03 8.39 11.71
N LEU A 48 3.16 8.83 12.25
CA LEU A 48 3.65 8.40 13.55
C LEU A 48 3.06 9.30 14.63
N PHE A 49 1.81 9.06 14.99
CA PHE A 49 1.13 9.85 16.02
C PHE A 49 1.84 9.76 17.38
N VAL A 50 2.42 8.59 17.70
CA VAL A 50 3.03 8.34 19.01
C VAL A 50 4.38 9.04 19.16
N THR A 51 5.23 8.98 18.14
CA THR A 51 6.59 9.58 18.19
C THR A 51 6.66 10.98 17.57
N GLY A 52 5.60 11.39 16.88
CA GLY A 52 5.53 12.61 16.08
C GLY A 52 6.20 12.45 14.72
N GLY A 53 5.54 12.97 13.68
CA GLY A 53 6.07 13.07 12.32
C GLY A 53 5.41 12.12 11.33
N SER A 54 5.88 12.17 10.08
CA SER A 54 5.46 11.24 9.04
C SER A 54 6.66 10.74 8.26
N GLU A 55 6.57 9.49 7.81
CA GLU A 55 7.62 8.82 7.05
C GLU A 55 7.04 8.25 5.75
N ILE A 56 7.83 8.30 4.68
CA ILE A 56 7.53 7.60 3.44
C ILE A 56 8.66 6.64 3.15
N SER A 57 8.29 5.38 2.97
CA SER A 57 9.21 4.34 2.48
C SER A 57 8.69 3.77 1.18
N THR A 58 9.61 3.34 0.32
CA THR A 58 9.27 2.67 -0.93
C THR A 58 10.04 1.38 -1.06
N PHE A 59 9.37 0.33 -1.50
CA PHE A 59 9.97 -0.97 -1.76
C PHE A 59 9.37 -1.60 -3.02
N GLN A 60 10.06 -2.61 -3.54
CA GLN A 60 9.56 -3.38 -4.67
C GLN A 60 8.87 -4.64 -4.18
N ARG A 61 7.85 -5.05 -4.93
CA ARG A 61 7.18 -6.32 -4.73
C ARG A 61 6.99 -6.99 -6.08
N ASP A 62 7.12 -8.31 -6.12
CA ASP A 62 6.94 -9.05 -7.36
C ASP A 62 5.47 -9.04 -7.77
N LYS A 63 5.21 -9.22 -9.07
CA LYS A 63 3.86 -9.14 -9.63
C LYS A 63 2.87 -10.08 -8.96
N GLU A 64 3.26 -11.33 -8.69
CA GLU A 64 2.35 -12.31 -8.11
C GLU A 64 1.90 -11.88 -6.71
N GLU A 65 2.84 -11.48 -5.86
CA GLU A 65 2.55 -11.01 -4.50
C GLU A 65 1.75 -9.71 -4.53
N GLY A 66 2.16 -8.73 -5.35
CA GLY A 66 1.45 -7.46 -5.46
C GLY A 66 0.05 -7.62 -6.04
N ASN A 67 -0.17 -8.54 -6.97
CA ASN A 67 -1.52 -8.85 -7.48
C ASN A 67 -2.41 -9.44 -6.38
N LYS A 68 -1.89 -10.36 -5.55
CA LYS A 68 -2.66 -10.94 -4.43
C LYS A 68 -3.14 -9.85 -3.47
N GLU A 69 -2.26 -8.91 -3.13
CA GLU A 69 -2.62 -7.81 -2.23
C GLU A 69 -3.53 -6.78 -2.87
N VAL A 70 -3.30 -6.40 -4.14
CA VAL A 70 -4.19 -5.50 -4.86
C VAL A 70 -5.60 -6.08 -4.95
N LEU A 71 -5.73 -7.37 -5.28
CA LEU A 71 -7.03 -8.05 -5.30
C LEU A 71 -7.69 -8.05 -3.92
N LEU A 72 -6.93 -8.36 -2.86
CA LEU A 72 -7.44 -8.32 -1.49
C LEU A 72 -7.93 -6.91 -1.09
N ILE A 73 -7.21 -5.86 -1.49
CA ILE A 73 -7.58 -4.47 -1.23
C ILE A 73 -8.86 -4.09 -1.98
N LEU A 74 -9.01 -4.53 -3.23
CA LEU A 74 -10.18 -4.24 -4.07
C LEU A 74 -11.47 -4.88 -3.55
N ASP A 75 -11.38 -5.92 -2.71
CA ASP A 75 -12.53 -6.51 -2.02
C ASP A 75 -13.05 -5.65 -0.84
N CYS A 76 -12.31 -4.62 -0.42
CA CYS A 76 -12.79 -3.69 0.58
C CYS A 76 -13.62 -2.57 -0.07
N PRO A 77 -14.84 -2.28 0.43
CA PRO A 77 -15.66 -1.18 -0.09
C PRO A 77 -15.16 0.21 0.32
N SER A 78 -14.29 0.30 1.32
CA SER A 78 -13.75 1.55 1.85
C SER A 78 -12.31 1.37 2.30
N PRO A 79 -11.38 1.12 1.36
CA PRO A 79 -9.97 0.88 1.67
C PRO A 79 -9.26 2.10 2.26
N GLU A 80 -9.82 3.30 2.14
CA GLU A 80 -9.33 4.52 2.78
C GLU A 80 -9.71 4.65 4.26
N ASP A 81 -10.72 3.91 4.73
CA ASP A 81 -11.16 3.99 6.12
C ASP A 81 -10.33 3.05 7.00
N LYS A 82 -9.34 3.63 7.69
CA LYS A 82 -8.49 2.91 8.66
C LYS A 82 -9.23 2.20 9.79
N ASN A 83 -10.49 2.58 10.06
CA ASN A 83 -11.34 1.96 11.07
C ASN A 83 -12.22 0.82 10.51
N CYS A 84 -12.14 0.56 9.20
CA CYS A 84 -12.90 -0.48 8.54
C CYS A 84 -12.58 -1.86 9.14
N LYS A 85 -13.63 -2.63 9.47
CA LYS A 85 -13.50 -3.93 10.16
C LYS A 85 -13.73 -5.15 9.27
N CYS A 86 -13.67 -4.95 7.94
CA CYS A 86 -13.81 -6.04 6.98
C CYS A 86 -12.66 -7.06 7.09
N SER A 87 -12.82 -8.23 6.46
CA SER A 87 -11.79 -9.26 6.40
C SER A 87 -10.50 -8.73 5.77
N THR A 88 -10.58 -7.99 4.68
CA THR A 88 -9.42 -7.35 4.03
C THR A 88 -8.55 -6.58 5.01
N HIS A 89 -9.11 -5.62 5.77
CA HIS A 89 -8.34 -4.86 6.75
C HIS A 89 -7.76 -5.77 7.83
N LYS A 90 -8.55 -6.72 8.36
CA LYS A 90 -8.09 -7.68 9.37
C LYS A 90 -6.98 -8.60 8.90
N ASP A 91 -7.00 -9.03 7.65
CA ASP A 91 -6.00 -9.93 7.09
C ASP A 91 -4.74 -9.14 6.74
N TYR A 92 -4.90 -7.94 6.18
CA TYR A 92 -3.80 -7.03 5.92
C TYR A 92 -3.10 -6.58 7.22
N PHE A 93 -3.83 -6.47 8.34
CA PHE A 93 -3.25 -6.27 9.68
C PHE A 93 -2.33 -7.40 10.14
N LYS A 94 -2.56 -8.64 9.71
CA LYS A 94 -1.82 -9.84 10.17
C LYS A 94 -0.59 -10.14 9.32
N SER A 95 -0.51 -9.65 8.08
CA SER A 95 0.51 -10.00 7.11
C SER A 95 1.85 -9.24 7.24
N GLU A 96 2.10 -8.57 8.36
CA GLU A 96 3.39 -7.87 8.66
C GLU A 96 4.12 -8.51 9.84
#